data_AF-A0A8I1JIT7-F1
#
_entry.id   AF-A0A8I1JIT7-F1
#
_cell.length_a   1.000
_cell.length_b   1.000
_cell.length_c   1.000
_cell.angle_alpha   90.00
_cell.angle_beta   90.00
_cell.angle_gamma   90.00
#
_symmetry.space_group_name_H-M   'P 1'
#
loop_
_entity.id
_entity.type
_entity.pdbx_description
1 polymer ?
#
loop_
_entity_poly.entity_id
_entity_poly.type
_entity_poly.pdbx_seq_one_letter_code
_entity_poly.pdbx_strand_id
1 'polypeptide(L)'
;MWDLLRFNDESLVLTLRKGGELFSYGYPWKDPIRVAGRAEGERAEAINIPDNRLFDELALRARFGACLQIFRLARSGLNGAIPTTMNQIHTEALKFALRRYEKRLIGVDDFLGMLRSAAIVMPIPSGFWGRLGKFLGDKHIEKLRQSMDALSIFHPKDENKWLEDVKPYMARILWFANDFDSIKVVSKQLAILHPAHRADFNDQGDKASSMIMRAEIEADQASLKPWQRSSAPKLQRSVRTGPVSKSPRKQQADDSEEKN
;
A
#
# COMPACT_ATOMS: atom_id res chain seq x y z
N MET A 1 -19.61 2.86 -17.42
CA MET A 1 -19.24 2.07 -16.23
C MET A 1 -18.28 0.99 -16.67
N TRP A 2 -17.16 0.88 -15.97
CA TRP A 2 -16.05 0.00 -16.27
C TRP A 2 -15.87 -0.98 -15.12
N ASP A 3 -15.71 -2.25 -15.43
CA ASP A 3 -15.23 -3.22 -14.46
C ASP A 3 -13.69 -3.11 -14.43
N LEU A 4 -13.11 -2.78 -13.28
CA LEU A 4 -11.66 -2.84 -13.15
C LEU A 4 -11.21 -4.28 -12.98
N LEU A 5 -10.21 -4.72 -13.75
CA LEU A 5 -9.66 -6.07 -13.65
C LEU A 5 -8.34 -6.09 -12.88
N ARG A 6 -7.47 -5.11 -13.14
CA ARG A 6 -6.13 -5.07 -12.54
C ARG A 6 -5.53 -3.67 -12.60
N PHE A 7 -4.63 -3.38 -11.68
CA PHE A 7 -3.67 -2.29 -11.79
C PHE A 7 -2.24 -2.82 -12.01
N ASN A 8 -1.48 -2.13 -12.87
CA ASN A 8 -0.06 -2.37 -13.10
C ASN A 8 0.75 -1.16 -12.64
N ASP A 9 1.40 -1.30 -11.49
CA ASP A 9 2.27 -0.31 -10.86
C ASP A 9 3.45 0.10 -11.77
N GLU A 10 4.03 -0.85 -12.51
CA GLU A 10 5.19 -0.63 -13.38
C GLU A 10 4.87 0.22 -14.60
N SER A 11 3.64 0.20 -15.08
CA SER A 11 3.23 0.99 -16.25
C SER A 11 2.26 2.11 -15.91
N LEU A 12 1.77 2.19 -14.67
CA LEU A 12 0.68 3.08 -14.25
C LEU A 12 -0.56 2.91 -15.14
N VAL A 13 -1.01 1.66 -15.28
CA VAL A 13 -2.13 1.27 -16.15
C VAL A 13 -3.19 0.51 -15.35
N LEU A 14 -4.45 0.87 -15.57
CA LEU A 14 -5.63 0.10 -15.22
C LEU A 14 -6.03 -0.78 -16.42
N THR A 15 -6.22 -2.07 -16.16
CA THR A 15 -6.88 -2.99 -17.09
C THR A 15 -8.38 -2.98 -16.78
N LEU A 16 -9.19 -2.57 -17.74
CA LEU A 16 -10.63 -2.34 -17.60
C LEU A 16 -11.41 -3.27 -18.54
N ARG A 17 -12.67 -3.56 -18.18
CA ARG A 17 -13.63 -4.28 -19.01
C ARG A 17 -14.93 -3.50 -19.18
N LYS A 18 -15.46 -3.48 -20.41
CA LYS A 18 -16.76 -2.90 -20.74
C LYS A 18 -17.36 -3.68 -21.91
N GLY A 19 -18.59 -4.19 -21.74
CA GLY A 19 -19.28 -4.93 -22.79
C GLY A 19 -18.56 -6.20 -23.28
N GLY A 20 -17.80 -6.88 -22.41
CA GLY A 20 -17.01 -8.07 -22.76
C GLY A 20 -15.66 -7.79 -23.42
N GLU A 21 -15.35 -6.53 -23.70
CA GLU A 21 -14.08 -6.10 -24.30
C GLU A 21 -13.09 -5.59 -23.24
N LEU A 22 -11.79 -5.74 -23.50
CA LEU A 22 -10.70 -5.29 -22.65
C LEU A 22 -10.13 -3.95 -23.12
N PHE A 23 -9.81 -3.11 -22.15
CA PHE A 23 -9.23 -1.79 -22.37
C PHE A 23 -8.09 -1.53 -21.39
N SER A 24 -7.10 -0.79 -21.84
CA SER A 24 -6.00 -0.27 -21.01
C SER A 24 -6.19 1.23 -20.85
N TYR A 25 -6.21 1.70 -19.62
CA TYR A 25 -6.23 3.12 -19.29
C TYR A 25 -5.04 3.44 -18.40
N GLY A 26 -4.13 4.30 -18.87
CA GLY A 26 -2.95 4.62 -18.09
C GLY A 26 -2.34 5.95 -18.50
N TYR A 27 -1.42 6.45 -17.70
CA TYR A 27 -0.72 7.70 -18.03
C TYR A 27 0.25 7.49 -19.21
N PRO A 28 0.36 8.44 -20.17
CA PRO A 28 -0.32 9.74 -20.27
C PRO A 28 -1.61 9.73 -21.11
N TRP A 29 -2.21 8.56 -21.33
CA TRP A 29 -3.39 8.41 -22.17
C TRP A 29 -4.60 9.12 -21.58
N LYS A 30 -5.28 9.90 -22.41
CA LYS A 30 -6.51 10.59 -22.04
C LYS A 30 -7.72 9.67 -22.08
N ASP A 31 -7.71 8.70 -22.98
CA ASP A 31 -8.81 7.77 -23.24
C ASP A 31 -8.38 6.31 -23.12
N PRO A 32 -9.25 5.40 -22.66
CA PRO A 32 -8.97 3.96 -22.63
C PRO A 32 -8.74 3.41 -24.04
N ILE A 33 -7.66 2.65 -24.22
CA ILE A 33 -7.30 2.03 -25.50
C ILE A 33 -7.73 0.57 -25.47
N ARG A 34 -8.49 0.16 -26.48
CA ARG A 34 -8.88 -1.25 -26.64
C ARG A 34 -7.64 -2.12 -26.86
N VAL A 35 -7.55 -3.23 -26.12
CA VAL A 35 -6.45 -4.20 -26.24
C VAL A 35 -6.95 -5.51 -26.81
N ALA A 36 -6.07 -6.20 -27.55
CA ALA A 36 -6.37 -7.51 -28.11
C ALA A 36 -6.48 -8.55 -26.99
N GLY A 37 -7.67 -9.12 -26.81
CA GLY A 37 -7.95 -10.14 -25.80
C GLY A 37 -9.44 -10.24 -25.51
N ARG A 38 -9.89 -11.40 -25.04
CA ARG A 38 -11.23 -11.57 -24.48
C ARG A 38 -11.13 -11.49 -22.97
N ALA A 39 -12.09 -10.80 -22.35
CA ALA A 39 -12.18 -10.71 -20.89
C ALA A 39 -12.75 -11.98 -20.23
N GLU A 40 -12.96 -13.06 -21.00
CA GLU A 40 -13.50 -14.32 -20.51
C GLU A 40 -12.51 -14.96 -19.52
N GLY A 41 -12.88 -15.00 -18.24
CA GLY A 41 -12.11 -15.66 -17.17
C GLY A 41 -11.32 -14.74 -16.25
N GLU A 42 -11.09 -13.47 -16.61
CA GLU A 42 -10.48 -12.52 -15.68
C GLU A 42 -11.53 -12.06 -14.65
N ARG A 43 -11.30 -12.44 -13.38
CA ARG A 43 -12.12 -11.96 -12.27
C ARG A 43 -11.89 -10.47 -12.15
N ALA A 44 -12.93 -9.70 -12.43
CA ALA A 44 -12.91 -8.28 -12.14
C ALA A 44 -12.67 -8.07 -10.65
N GLU A 45 -11.84 -7.09 -10.31
CA GLU A 45 -11.99 -6.41 -9.04
C GLU A 45 -13.45 -5.96 -9.01
N ALA A 46 -14.20 -6.21 -7.93
CA ALA A 46 -15.63 -5.87 -7.84
C ALA A 46 -15.85 -4.35 -7.75
N ILE A 47 -15.31 -3.60 -8.72
CA ILE A 47 -15.12 -2.17 -8.74
C ILE A 47 -15.66 -1.68 -10.07
N ASN A 48 -16.84 -1.10 -9.96
CA ASN A 48 -17.52 -0.42 -11.05
C ASN A 48 -17.09 1.04 -11.03
N ILE A 49 -16.32 1.46 -12.03
CA ILE A 49 -15.80 2.82 -12.12
C ILE A 49 -16.60 3.60 -13.17
N PRO A 50 -17.18 4.75 -12.81
CA PRO A 50 -17.72 5.70 -13.78
C PRO A 50 -16.63 6.25 -14.70
N ASP A 51 -16.97 6.51 -15.96
CA ASP A 51 -16.02 6.97 -16.99
C ASP A 51 -15.28 8.26 -16.55
N ASN A 52 -15.96 9.17 -15.84
CA ASN A 52 -15.38 10.40 -15.30
C ASN A 52 -14.50 10.23 -14.05
N ARG A 53 -14.38 9.01 -13.51
CA ARG A 53 -13.60 8.70 -12.29
C ARG A 53 -12.41 7.77 -12.56
N LEU A 54 -12.15 7.42 -13.82
CA LEU A 54 -11.03 6.53 -14.18
C LEU A 54 -9.67 7.10 -13.76
N PHE A 55 -9.44 8.40 -14.01
CA PHE A 55 -8.20 9.05 -13.59
C PHE A 55 -8.07 9.08 -12.06
N ASP A 56 -9.15 9.38 -11.34
CA ASP A 56 -9.15 9.42 -9.88
C ASP A 56 -8.80 8.04 -9.30
N GLU A 57 -9.33 6.95 -9.87
CA GLU A 57 -8.95 5.58 -9.44
C GLU A 57 -7.48 5.28 -9.77
N LEU A 58 -7.00 5.64 -10.97
CA LEU A 58 -5.59 5.45 -11.34
C LEU A 58 -4.68 6.20 -10.37
N ALA A 59 -4.99 7.46 -10.07
CA ALA A 59 -4.22 8.29 -9.15
C ALA A 59 -4.24 7.74 -7.74
N LEU A 60 -5.39 7.25 -7.28
CA LEU A 60 -5.56 6.64 -5.96
C LEU A 60 -4.61 5.45 -5.78
N ARG A 61 -4.60 4.55 -6.76
CA ARG A 61 -3.78 3.33 -6.76
C ARG A 61 -2.31 3.60 -6.94
N ALA A 62 -1.95 4.42 -7.92
CA ALA A 62 -0.58 4.82 -8.17
C ALA A 62 0.04 5.41 -6.91
N ARG A 63 -0.70 6.28 -6.21
CA ARG A 63 -0.20 6.90 -4.99
C ARG A 63 -0.17 5.94 -3.80
N PHE A 64 -1.14 5.02 -3.67
CA PHE A 64 -1.09 4.00 -2.62
C PHE A 64 0.15 3.09 -2.78
N GLY A 65 0.38 2.56 -3.98
CA GLY A 65 1.55 1.73 -4.29
C GLY A 65 2.87 2.49 -4.11
N ALA A 66 2.91 3.75 -4.55
CA ALA A 66 4.06 4.60 -4.36
C ALA A 66 4.35 4.89 -2.87
N CYS A 67 3.32 5.19 -2.07
CA CYS A 67 3.42 5.37 -0.61
C CYS A 67 4.00 4.12 0.06
N LEU A 68 3.49 2.94 -0.28
CA LEU A 68 4.03 1.69 0.24
C LEU A 68 5.53 1.56 -0.01
N GLN A 69 5.95 1.79 -1.26
CA GLN A 69 7.35 1.67 -1.65
C GLN A 69 8.22 2.66 -0.90
N ILE A 70 7.85 3.94 -0.84
CA ILE A 70 8.66 4.96 -0.16
C ILE A 70 8.72 4.74 1.36
N PHE A 71 7.64 4.25 1.98
CA PHE A 71 7.62 3.97 3.42
C PHE A 71 8.56 2.82 3.77
N ARG A 72 8.60 1.76 2.94
CA ARG A 72 9.56 0.67 3.09
C ARG A 72 11.00 1.17 2.92
N LEU A 73 11.27 1.95 1.87
CA LEU A 73 12.62 2.48 1.59
C LEU A 73 13.12 3.43 2.69
N ALA A 74 12.27 4.35 3.15
CA ALA A 74 12.63 5.32 4.18
C ALA A 74 13.02 4.65 5.50
N ARG A 75 12.29 3.60 5.91
CA ARG A 75 12.60 2.84 7.12
C ARG A 75 13.96 2.15 7.05
N SER A 76 14.33 1.63 5.88
CA SER A 76 15.67 1.09 5.62
C SER A 76 16.74 2.18 5.58
N GLY A 77 16.41 3.40 5.15
CA GLY A 77 17.31 4.55 5.16
C GLY A 77 17.66 5.06 6.56
N LEU A 78 16.71 4.94 7.49
CA LEU A 78 16.75 5.47 8.85
C LEU A 78 17.23 4.50 9.93
N ASN A 79 17.78 3.34 9.56
CA ASN A 79 18.26 2.31 10.50
C ASN A 79 17.23 1.96 11.61
N GLY A 80 15.94 1.95 11.27
CA GLY A 80 14.86 1.65 12.22
C GLY A 80 14.25 2.84 12.95
N ALA A 81 14.75 4.06 12.77
CA ALA A 81 14.04 5.25 13.24
C ALA A 81 12.73 5.46 12.46
N ILE A 82 11.69 5.89 13.18
CA ILE A 82 10.34 6.06 12.63
C ILE A 82 10.21 7.48 12.08
N PRO A 83 10.07 7.67 10.76
CA PRO A 83 9.89 9.00 10.19
C PRO A 83 8.51 9.57 10.58
N THR A 84 8.48 10.84 10.97
CA THR A 84 7.27 11.51 11.49
C THR A 84 6.68 12.54 10.54
N THR A 85 7.35 12.85 9.43
CA THR A 85 6.86 13.77 8.40
C THR A 85 7.05 13.19 7.01
N MET A 86 6.20 13.58 6.06
CA MET A 86 6.32 13.10 4.67
C MET A 86 7.64 13.54 4.03
N ASN A 87 8.12 14.75 4.34
CA ASN A 87 9.42 15.26 3.87
C ASN A 87 10.59 14.38 4.32
N GLN A 88 10.58 13.91 5.57
CA GLN A 88 11.60 12.99 6.07
C GLN A 88 11.55 11.66 5.33
N ILE A 89 10.35 11.07 5.20
CA ILE A 89 10.15 9.82 4.46
C ILE A 89 10.72 9.94 3.05
N HIS A 90 10.30 10.98 2.34
CA HIS A 90 10.66 11.20 0.95
C HIS A 90 12.17 11.38 0.77
N THR A 91 12.78 12.24 1.60
CA THR A 91 14.22 12.50 1.57
C THR A 91 15.03 11.24 1.86
N GLU A 92 14.63 10.45 2.87
CA GLU A 92 15.36 9.24 3.25
C GLU A 92 15.19 8.11 2.25
N ALA A 93 14.01 7.97 1.64
CA ALA A 93 13.79 7.04 0.54
C ALA A 93 14.68 7.37 -0.66
N LEU A 94 14.75 8.65 -1.06
CA LEU A 94 15.62 9.11 -2.14
C LEU A 94 17.11 8.89 -1.84
N LYS A 95 17.56 9.21 -0.63
CA LYS A 95 18.94 8.93 -0.19
C LYS A 95 19.24 7.44 -0.21
N PHE A 96 18.31 6.60 0.24
CA PHE A 96 18.49 5.16 0.24
C PHE A 96 18.59 4.60 -1.18
N ALA A 97 17.68 5.00 -2.07
CA ALA A 97 17.70 4.61 -3.48
C ALA A 97 19.02 5.02 -4.16
N LEU A 98 19.45 6.28 -3.98
CA LEU A 98 20.71 6.78 -4.53
C LEU A 98 21.91 5.98 -4.03
N ARG A 99 22.03 5.75 -2.70
CA ARG A 99 23.12 4.95 -2.13
C ARG A 99 23.16 3.52 -2.67
N ARG A 100 22.01 2.90 -2.89
CA ARG A 100 21.91 1.54 -3.45
C ARG A 100 22.35 1.52 -4.91
N TYR A 101 21.95 2.51 -5.69
CA TYR A 101 22.34 2.67 -7.09
C TYR A 101 23.84 2.94 -7.23
N GLU A 102 24.39 3.88 -6.44
CA GLU A 102 25.83 4.19 -6.40
C GLU A 102 26.68 2.94 -6.09
N LYS A 103 26.21 2.10 -5.16
CA LYS A 103 26.86 0.84 -4.80
C LYS A 103 26.57 -0.31 -5.76
N ARG A 104 25.86 -0.08 -6.87
CA ARG A 104 25.46 -1.09 -7.86
C ARG A 104 24.70 -2.28 -7.25
N LEU A 105 23.93 -2.03 -6.19
CA LEU A 105 23.11 -3.05 -5.51
C LEU A 105 21.71 -3.20 -6.12
N ILE A 106 21.35 -2.29 -7.03
CA ILE A 106 20.10 -2.27 -7.79
C ILE A 106 20.39 -1.87 -9.23
N GLY A 107 19.54 -2.30 -10.15
CA GLY A 107 19.63 -1.92 -11.56
C GLY A 107 19.16 -0.49 -11.82
N VAL A 108 19.31 -0.04 -13.07
CA VAL A 108 18.78 1.26 -13.52
C VAL A 108 17.25 1.26 -13.44
N ASP A 109 16.60 0.20 -13.88
CA ASP A 109 15.13 0.11 -13.88
C ASP A 109 14.55 0.15 -12.46
N ASP A 110 15.18 -0.56 -11.52
CA ASP A 110 14.83 -0.49 -10.09
C ASP A 110 14.95 0.93 -9.56
N PHE A 111 16.06 1.60 -9.87
CA PHE A 111 16.31 2.96 -9.42
C PHE A 111 15.28 3.94 -10.01
N LEU A 112 14.96 3.82 -11.30
CA LEU A 112 13.92 4.61 -11.96
C LEU A 112 12.54 4.33 -11.37
N GLY A 113 12.22 3.07 -11.04
CA GLY A 113 10.99 2.70 -10.34
C GLY A 113 10.88 3.36 -8.96
N MET A 114 11.97 3.36 -8.18
CA MET A 114 12.02 4.05 -6.89
C MET A 114 11.85 5.56 -7.03
N LEU A 115 12.51 6.18 -8.02
CA LEU A 115 12.37 7.61 -8.31
C LEU A 115 10.94 7.97 -8.71
N ARG A 116 10.31 7.15 -9.56
CA ARG A 116 8.93 7.36 -9.97
C ARG A 116 8.00 7.33 -8.76
N SER A 117 8.14 6.36 -7.86
CA SER A 117 7.33 6.31 -6.65
C SER A 117 7.56 7.49 -5.73
N ALA A 118 8.80 7.95 -5.59
CA ALA A 118 9.08 9.20 -4.88
C ALA A 118 8.37 10.39 -5.54
N ALA A 119 8.46 10.53 -6.87
CA ALA A 119 7.85 11.60 -7.64
C ALA A 119 6.31 11.58 -7.63
N ILE A 120 5.67 10.40 -7.60
CA ILE A 120 4.21 10.26 -7.47
C ILE A 120 3.73 10.78 -6.12
N VAL A 121 4.51 10.59 -5.06
CA VAL A 121 4.09 11.01 -3.72
C VAL A 121 4.31 12.50 -3.50
N MET A 122 5.48 13.02 -3.90
CA MET A 122 5.87 14.42 -3.74
C MET A 122 6.92 14.84 -4.78
N PRO A 123 7.03 16.14 -5.13
CA PRO A 123 8.08 16.64 -6.01
C PRO A 123 9.48 16.28 -5.50
N ILE A 124 10.37 15.85 -6.41
CA ILE A 124 11.76 15.54 -6.06
C ILE A 124 12.50 16.85 -5.71
N PRO A 125 13.15 16.95 -4.52
CA PRO A 125 13.85 18.16 -4.11
C PRO A 125 14.96 18.55 -5.09
N SER A 126 15.10 19.86 -5.36
CA SER A 126 16.11 20.39 -6.28
C SER A 126 17.53 19.91 -5.97
N GLY A 127 17.89 19.83 -4.68
CA GLY A 127 19.19 19.35 -4.23
C GLY A 127 19.48 17.87 -4.54
N PHE A 128 18.46 17.05 -4.79
CA PHE A 128 18.65 15.65 -5.20
C PHE A 128 19.23 15.57 -6.62
N TRP A 129 18.72 16.39 -7.54
CA TRP A 129 19.18 16.42 -8.93
C TRP A 129 20.65 16.84 -9.04
N GLY A 130 21.10 17.78 -8.21
CA GLY A 130 22.51 18.17 -8.16
C GLY A 130 23.44 17.04 -7.69
N ARG A 131 22.96 16.13 -6.82
CA ARG A 131 23.73 14.93 -6.43
C ARG A 131 23.74 13.90 -7.56
N LEU A 132 22.60 13.68 -8.21
CA LEU A 132 22.50 12.78 -9.35
C LEU A 132 23.36 13.26 -10.55
N GLY A 133 23.53 14.58 -10.68
CA GLY A 133 24.49 15.30 -11.55
C GLY A 133 25.90 14.75 -11.59
N LYS A 134 26.36 14.20 -10.47
CA LYS A 134 27.71 13.66 -10.37
C LYS A 134 27.88 12.31 -11.08
N PHE A 135 26.77 11.67 -11.46
CA PHE A 135 26.76 10.29 -11.97
C PHE A 135 26.11 10.18 -13.35
N LEU A 136 25.18 11.07 -13.67
CA LEU A 136 24.49 11.11 -14.95
C LEU A 136 24.83 12.44 -15.64
N GLY A 137 25.06 12.41 -16.96
CA GLY A 137 25.29 13.64 -17.72
C GLY A 137 24.06 14.53 -17.75
N ASP A 138 24.26 15.84 -17.87
CA ASP A 138 23.23 16.88 -17.74
C ASP A 138 21.98 16.61 -18.61
N LYS A 139 22.18 16.17 -19.86
CA LYS A 139 21.08 15.85 -20.80
C LYS A 139 20.18 14.71 -20.31
N HIS A 140 20.73 13.73 -19.61
CA HIS A 140 19.95 12.62 -19.06
C HIS A 140 19.15 13.07 -17.83
N ILE A 141 19.74 13.94 -17.01
CA ILE A 141 19.08 14.50 -15.83
C ILE A 141 17.93 15.40 -16.23
N GLU A 142 18.11 16.23 -17.26
CA GLU A 142 17.05 17.09 -17.76
C GLU A 142 15.83 16.27 -18.20
N LYS A 143 16.04 15.23 -19.01
CA LYS A 143 14.97 14.32 -19.44
C LYS A 143 14.33 13.59 -18.27
N LEU A 144 15.13 13.08 -17.34
CA LEU A 144 14.64 12.36 -16.18
C LEU A 144 13.80 13.28 -15.29
N ARG A 145 14.27 14.51 -15.05
CA ARG A 145 13.55 15.53 -14.30
C ARG A 145 12.22 15.87 -14.94
N GLN A 146 12.20 16.12 -16.26
CA GLN A 146 10.94 16.37 -16.99
C GLN A 146 9.94 15.22 -16.81
N SER A 147 10.40 13.97 -16.94
CA SER A 147 9.56 12.79 -16.74
C SER A 147 9.03 12.67 -15.31
N MET A 148 9.85 12.96 -14.29
CA MET A 148 9.43 12.90 -12.89
C MET A 148 8.50 14.08 -12.50
N ASP A 149 8.77 15.28 -13.01
CA ASP A 149 7.95 16.47 -12.75
C ASP A 149 6.55 16.31 -13.36
N ALA A 150 6.42 15.59 -14.48
CA ALA A 150 5.12 15.30 -15.10
C ALA A 150 4.21 14.40 -14.23
N LEU A 151 4.78 13.64 -13.29
CA LEU A 151 4.02 12.82 -12.34
C LEU A 151 3.32 13.64 -11.25
N SER A 152 3.57 14.95 -11.20
CA SER A 152 2.84 15.88 -10.33
C SER A 152 1.33 15.88 -10.57
N ILE A 153 0.86 15.38 -11.72
CA ILE A 153 -0.56 15.16 -11.99
C ILE A 153 -1.22 14.21 -10.96
N PHE A 154 -0.45 13.34 -10.31
CA PHE A 154 -0.92 12.42 -9.26
C PHE A 154 -0.92 13.02 -7.85
N HIS A 155 -0.41 14.25 -7.69
CA HIS A 155 -0.37 14.90 -6.39
C HIS A 155 -1.79 15.28 -5.94
N PRO A 156 -2.10 15.19 -4.63
CA PRO A 156 -3.40 15.56 -4.13
C PRO A 156 -3.61 17.05 -4.34
N LYS A 157 -4.75 17.41 -4.93
CA LYS A 157 -5.21 18.80 -4.94
C LYS A 157 -5.70 19.22 -3.55
N ASP A 158 -6.16 18.26 -2.76
CA ASP A 158 -6.63 18.41 -1.38
C ASP A 158 -6.15 17.20 -0.56
N GLU A 159 -5.36 17.47 0.48
CA GLU A 159 -4.77 16.45 1.35
C GLU A 159 -5.83 15.66 2.12
N ASN A 160 -6.92 16.32 2.54
CA ASN A 160 -7.99 15.66 3.28
C ASN A 160 -8.77 14.70 2.38
N LYS A 161 -9.07 15.14 1.15
CA LYS A 161 -9.76 14.31 0.15
C LYS A 161 -9.00 13.01 -0.15
N TRP A 162 -7.67 13.09 -0.27
CA TRP A 162 -6.85 11.89 -0.45
C TRP A 162 -7.00 10.90 0.71
N LEU A 163 -6.98 11.39 1.95
CA LEU A 163 -7.14 10.52 3.13
C LEU A 163 -8.53 9.92 3.22
N GLU A 164 -9.56 10.64 2.77
CA GLU A 164 -10.92 10.15 2.67
C GLU A 164 -11.09 9.09 1.57
N ASP A 165 -10.40 9.23 0.43
CA ASP A 165 -10.45 8.29 -0.69
C ASP A 165 -9.64 7.00 -0.41
N VAL A 166 -8.50 7.10 0.29
CA VAL A 166 -7.60 5.95 0.53
C VAL A 166 -8.13 4.97 1.58
N LYS A 167 -8.89 5.44 2.57
CA LYS A 167 -9.50 4.59 3.60
C LYS A 167 -10.47 3.54 3.02
N PRO A 168 -11.51 3.92 2.26
CA PRO A 168 -12.42 2.96 1.67
C PRO A 168 -11.72 2.12 0.60
N TYR A 169 -10.69 2.66 -0.08
CA TYR A 169 -9.85 1.86 -0.96
C TYR A 169 -9.15 0.72 -0.22
N MET A 170 -8.44 1.00 0.88
CA MET A 170 -7.79 -0.03 1.71
C MET A 170 -8.77 -1.08 2.21
N ALA A 171 -9.95 -0.68 2.69
CA ALA A 171 -10.98 -1.60 3.12
C ALA A 171 -11.49 -2.52 1.98
N ARG A 172 -11.50 -2.03 0.73
CA ARG A 172 -11.90 -2.80 -0.46
C ARG A 172 -10.80 -3.77 -0.91
N ILE A 173 -9.56 -3.30 -1.06
CA ILE A 173 -8.46 -4.13 -1.58
C ILE A 173 -8.03 -5.23 -0.61
N LEU A 174 -8.32 -5.07 0.68
CA LEU A 174 -8.10 -6.07 1.74
C LEU A 174 -8.68 -7.44 1.37
N TRP A 175 -9.80 -7.48 0.64
CA TRP A 175 -10.51 -8.71 0.30
C TRP A 175 -10.18 -9.25 -1.09
N PHE A 176 -9.68 -8.41 -1.99
CA PHE A 176 -9.50 -8.79 -3.40
C PHE A 176 -8.07 -9.25 -3.71
N ALA A 177 -7.07 -8.51 -3.22
CA ALA A 177 -5.67 -8.75 -3.57
C ALA A 177 -4.92 -9.57 -2.51
N ASN A 178 -5.55 -9.88 -1.36
CA ASN A 178 -4.89 -10.41 -0.16
C ASN A 178 -3.64 -9.60 0.25
N ASP A 179 -3.62 -8.30 -0.07
CA ASP A 179 -2.45 -7.44 0.07
C ASP A 179 -2.35 -6.83 1.48
N PHE A 180 -2.49 -7.69 2.49
CA PHE A 180 -2.59 -7.29 3.89
C PHE A 180 -1.29 -6.64 4.40
N ASP A 181 -0.12 -7.07 3.91
CA ASP A 181 1.15 -6.46 4.34
C ASP A 181 1.25 -5.00 3.87
N SER A 182 0.82 -4.73 2.65
CA SER A 182 0.82 -3.37 2.11
C SER A 182 -0.11 -2.45 2.88
N ILE A 183 -1.33 -2.93 3.17
CA ILE A 183 -2.31 -2.18 3.99
C ILE A 183 -1.73 -1.91 5.38
N LYS A 184 -1.12 -2.91 6.02
CA LYS A 184 -0.51 -2.77 7.35
C LYS A 184 0.60 -1.72 7.36
N VAL A 185 1.51 -1.75 6.37
CA VAL A 185 2.63 -0.80 6.29
C VAL A 185 2.11 0.62 6.05
N VAL A 186 1.25 0.81 5.06
CA VAL A 186 0.71 2.13 4.71
C VAL A 186 -0.12 2.69 5.86
N SER A 187 -1.02 1.90 6.44
CA SER A 187 -1.89 2.36 7.52
C SER A 187 -1.10 2.82 8.76
N LYS A 188 -0.09 2.06 9.18
CA LYS A 188 0.75 2.43 10.33
C LYS A 188 1.49 3.74 10.09
N GLN A 189 2.03 3.94 8.90
CA GLN A 189 2.76 5.17 8.58
C GLN A 189 1.81 6.36 8.44
N LEU A 190 0.64 6.19 7.83
CA LEU A 190 -0.39 7.25 7.74
C LEU A 190 -0.94 7.64 9.12
N ALA A 191 -1.08 6.69 10.05
CA ALA A 191 -1.50 6.97 11.43
C ALA A 191 -0.49 7.84 12.23
N ILE A 192 0.79 7.76 11.86
CA ILE A 192 1.85 8.62 12.41
C ILE A 192 1.79 10.01 11.78
N LEU A 193 1.69 10.07 10.45
CA LEU A 193 1.70 11.31 9.67
C LEU A 193 0.43 12.16 9.88
N HIS A 194 -0.72 11.51 10.10
CA HIS A 194 -2.02 12.17 10.22
C HIS A 194 -2.72 11.79 11.54
N PRO A 195 -2.31 12.39 12.68
CA PRO A 195 -2.85 12.03 14.00
C PRO A 195 -4.37 12.15 14.11
N ALA A 196 -4.99 13.08 13.37
CA ALA A 196 -6.45 13.26 13.35
C ALA A 196 -7.22 12.04 12.81
N HIS A 197 -6.58 11.19 12.00
CA HIS A 197 -7.16 9.98 11.41
C HIS A 197 -6.55 8.69 11.97
N ARG A 198 -5.79 8.80 13.06
CA ARG A 198 -5.02 7.69 13.64
C ARG A 198 -5.88 6.48 13.97
N ALA A 199 -7.07 6.69 14.54
CA ALA A 199 -7.96 5.61 14.92
C ALA A 199 -8.38 4.75 13.71
N ASP A 200 -8.80 5.41 12.63
CA ASP A 200 -9.24 4.74 11.40
C ASP A 200 -8.12 3.91 10.78
N PHE A 201 -6.92 4.48 10.69
CA PHE A 201 -5.77 3.79 10.10
C PHE A 201 -5.26 2.66 11.01
N ASN A 202 -5.26 2.83 12.33
CA ASN A 202 -4.90 1.75 13.24
C ASN A 202 -5.86 0.57 13.13
N ASP A 203 -7.17 0.81 13.06
CA ASP A 203 -8.17 -0.25 12.89
C ASP A 203 -7.94 -1.05 11.59
N GLN A 204 -7.69 -0.36 10.47
CA GLN A 204 -7.35 -1.03 9.20
C GLN A 204 -6.04 -1.83 9.30
N GLY A 205 -5.01 -1.27 9.96
CA GLY A 205 -3.72 -1.93 10.17
C GLY A 205 -3.83 -3.18 11.07
N ASP A 206 -4.70 -3.15 12.07
CA ASP A 206 -4.94 -4.27 12.99
C ASP A 206 -5.75 -5.38 12.32
N LYS A 207 -6.75 -5.03 11.51
CA LYS A 207 -7.49 -5.97 10.65
C LYS A 207 -6.54 -6.69 9.69
N ALA A 208 -5.69 -5.93 8.99
CA ALA A 208 -4.71 -6.50 8.09
C ALA A 208 -3.71 -7.41 8.81
N SER A 209 -3.21 -7.00 9.99
CA SER A 209 -2.31 -7.82 10.81
C SER A 209 -2.95 -9.14 11.27
N SER A 210 -4.24 -9.09 11.62
CA SER A 210 -5.01 -10.28 12.02
C SER A 210 -5.17 -11.27 10.87
N MET A 211 -5.35 -10.79 9.64
CA MET A 211 -5.46 -11.65 8.45
C MET A 211 -4.13 -12.28 8.06
N ILE A 212 -3.02 -11.54 8.16
CA ILE A 212 -1.66 -12.10 7.97
C ILE A 212 -1.43 -13.26 8.94
N MET A 213 -1.71 -13.03 10.23
CA MET A 213 -1.53 -14.04 11.26
C MET A 213 -2.40 -15.28 11.03
N ARG A 214 -3.63 -15.08 10.54
CA ARG A 214 -4.52 -16.18 10.19
C ARG A 214 -3.96 -17.01 9.04
N ALA A 215 -3.47 -16.36 7.98
CA ALA A 215 -2.87 -17.05 6.84
C ALA A 215 -1.61 -17.84 7.25
N GLU A 216 -0.78 -17.30 8.15
CA GLU A 216 0.37 -18.01 8.74
C GLU A 216 -0.08 -19.26 9.51
N ILE A 217 -1.10 -19.13 10.38
CA ILE A 217 -1.65 -20.27 11.12
C ILE A 217 -2.22 -21.34 10.18
N GLU A 218 -2.96 -20.94 9.15
CA GLU A 218 -3.55 -21.87 8.18
C GLU A 218 -2.46 -22.60 7.36
N ALA A 219 -1.39 -21.91 6.97
CA ALA A 219 -0.24 -22.51 6.31
C ALA A 219 0.50 -23.51 7.23
N ASP A 220 0.73 -23.13 8.48
CA ASP A 220 1.34 -23.99 9.48
C ASP A 220 0.50 -25.26 9.70
N GLN A 221 -0.83 -25.12 9.83
CA GLN A 221 -1.74 -26.26 9.97
C GLN A 221 -1.78 -27.15 8.73
N ALA A 222 -1.70 -26.57 7.52
CA ALA A 222 -1.64 -27.32 6.28
C ALA A 222 -0.39 -28.23 6.22
N SER A 223 0.74 -27.78 6.78
CA SER A 223 2.00 -28.52 6.84
C SER A 223 2.02 -29.68 7.85
N LEU A 224 1.09 -29.69 8.81
CA LEU A 224 1.00 -30.74 9.84
C LEU A 224 0.31 -32.00 9.30
N LYS A 225 0.83 -33.17 9.70
CA LYS A 225 0.18 -34.47 9.41
C LYS A 225 -1.17 -34.55 10.15
N PRO A 226 -2.17 -35.30 9.62
CA PRO A 226 -3.53 -35.31 10.16
C PRO A 226 -3.65 -35.58 11.68
N TRP A 227 -2.79 -36.43 12.24
CA TRP A 227 -2.75 -36.75 13.69
C TRP A 227 -2.07 -35.68 14.56
N GLN A 228 -1.29 -34.77 13.95
CA GLN A 228 -0.71 -33.61 14.63
C GLN A 228 -1.69 -32.43 14.65
N ARG A 229 -2.66 -32.39 13.74
CA ARG A 229 -3.72 -31.35 13.72
C ARG A 229 -4.70 -31.46 14.89
N SER A 230 -4.94 -32.67 15.39
CA SER A 230 -5.81 -32.95 16.54
C SER A 230 -5.12 -32.80 17.90
N SER A 231 -3.78 -32.80 17.93
CA SER A 231 -2.95 -32.74 19.14
C SER A 231 -2.18 -31.42 19.29
N ALA A 232 -2.15 -30.56 18.26
CA ALA A 232 -1.70 -29.19 18.40
C ALA A 232 -2.54 -28.51 19.50
N PRO A 233 -1.91 -27.88 20.52
CA PRO A 233 -2.68 -27.18 21.54
C PRO A 233 -3.59 -26.20 20.81
N LYS A 234 -4.90 -26.27 21.06
CA LYS A 234 -5.86 -25.28 20.59
C LYS A 234 -5.37 -23.93 21.10
N LEU A 235 -4.56 -23.24 20.29
CA LEU A 235 -4.10 -21.90 20.55
C LEU A 235 -5.38 -21.07 20.59
N GLN A 236 -5.92 -20.89 21.79
CA GLN A 236 -6.94 -19.91 22.15
C GLN A 236 -6.35 -18.49 21.99
N ARG A 237 -5.67 -18.19 20.87
CA ARG A 237 -5.60 -16.83 20.36
C ARG A 237 -6.86 -16.62 19.56
N SER A 238 -7.99 -16.53 20.26
CA SER A 238 -9.21 -16.02 19.65
C SER A 238 -8.90 -14.61 19.17
N VAL A 239 -8.73 -14.44 17.86
CA VAL A 239 -8.84 -13.13 17.24
C VAL A 239 -10.29 -12.72 17.43
N ARG A 240 -10.56 -11.93 18.47
CA ARG A 240 -11.90 -11.46 18.84
C ARG A 240 -12.40 -10.52 17.75
N THR A 241 -13.01 -11.08 16.72
CA THR A 241 -13.65 -10.39 15.61
C THR A 241 -15.14 -10.25 15.96
N GLY A 242 -15.50 -9.14 16.61
CA GLY A 242 -16.88 -8.81 16.96
C GLY A 242 -16.94 -7.54 17.81
N PRO A 243 -18.05 -6.77 17.76
CA PRO A 243 -18.19 -5.53 18.49
C PRO A 243 -18.05 -5.78 20.00
N VAL A 244 -17.32 -4.90 20.68
CA VAL A 244 -16.93 -5.04 22.09
C VAL A 244 -18.16 -4.89 22.99
N SER A 245 -18.91 -5.97 23.21
CA SER A 245 -19.74 -6.06 24.42
C SER A 245 -18.81 -6.37 25.58
N LYS A 246 -18.54 -5.36 26.41
CA LYS A 246 -17.82 -5.54 27.69
C LYS A 246 -18.64 -6.51 28.56
N SER A 247 -18.13 -7.72 28.78
CA SER A 247 -18.64 -8.58 29.85
C SER A 247 -18.17 -8.01 31.19
N PRO A 248 -19.04 -7.88 32.21
CA PRO A 248 -18.64 -7.36 33.51
C PRO A 248 -17.67 -8.34 34.17
N ARG A 249 -16.61 -7.80 34.76
CA ARG A 249 -15.62 -8.52 35.55
C ARG A 249 -16.37 -9.09 36.77
N LYS A 250 -16.49 -10.42 36.89
CA LYS A 250 -16.92 -11.06 38.15
C LYS A 250 -15.92 -10.63 39.23
N GLN A 251 -16.37 -9.78 40.15
CA GLN A 251 -15.71 -9.64 41.45
C GLN A 251 -15.87 -10.97 42.17
N GLN A 252 -14.75 -11.59 42.54
CA GLN A 252 -14.74 -12.62 43.57
C GLN A 252 -15.11 -11.92 44.88
N ALA A 253 -16.18 -12.39 45.51
CA ALA A 253 -16.51 -12.03 46.88
C ALA A 253 -15.55 -12.77 47.82
N ASP A 254 -15.05 -12.03 48.81
CA ASP A 254 -14.62 -12.57 50.09
C ASP A 254 -15.73 -13.46 50.65
N ASP A 255 -15.38 -14.64 51.16
CA ASP A 255 -16.09 -15.27 52.26
C ASP A 255 -15.03 -15.93 53.16
N SER A 256 -14.74 -15.22 54.24
CA SER A 256 -14.05 -15.71 55.43
C SER A 256 -14.99 -16.60 56.25
N GLU A 257 -14.40 -17.61 56.89
CA GLU A 257 -14.87 -18.32 58.12
C GLU A 257 -16.06 -19.30 57.94
N GLU A 258 -16.15 -20.48 58.57
CA GLU A 258 -15.43 -21.12 59.68
C GLU A 258 -15.85 -22.61 59.81
N LYS A 259 -15.08 -23.39 60.59
CA LYS A 259 -15.40 -24.66 61.30
C LYS A 259 -15.31 -26.01 60.58
N ASN A 260 -14.23 -26.75 60.84
CA ASN A 260 -14.11 -27.67 61.98
C ASN A 260 -12.65 -27.97 62.30
#